data_AF-A0A0L7R413-F1
#
_entry.id   AF-A0A0L7R413-F1
#
_cell.length_a   1.000
_cell.length_b   1.000
_cell.length_c   1.000
_cell.angle_alpha   90.00
_cell.angle_beta   90.00
_cell.angle_gamma   90.00
#
_symmetry.space_group_name_H-M   'P 1'
#
loop_
_entity.id
_entity.type
_entity.pdbx_description
1 polymer ?
#
loop_
_entity_poly.entity_id
_entity_poly.type
_entity_poly.pdbx_seq_one_letter_code
_entity_poly.pdbx_strand_id
1 'polypeptide(L)' 'MISNILLRPNFYDCALNGNRYLEFLNIHFQNYWETLSSLVVKDMYIQKNRALPLNSRAVKRLLNNTFNSKWIGICVPVK' A
#
# COMPACT_ATOMS: atom_id res chain seq x y z
N MET A 1 2.31 -12.45 -14.51
CA MET A 1 1.55 -11.18 -14.56
C MET A 1 0.14 -11.53 -14.13
N ILE A 2 -0.13 -11.52 -12.83
CA ILE A 2 -1.47 -11.85 -12.31
C ILE A 2 -2.20 -10.50 -12.25
N SER A 3 -3.18 -10.31 -13.15
CA SER A 3 -3.99 -9.11 -13.34
C SER A 3 -3.31 -7.95 -14.10
N ASN A 4 -3.84 -7.61 -15.29
CA ASN A 4 -3.50 -6.42 -16.10
C ASN A 4 -4.07 -5.11 -15.52
N ILE A 5 -4.37 -5.07 -14.22
CA ILE A 5 -4.94 -3.89 -13.58
C ILE A 5 -3.80 -2.94 -13.22
N LEU A 6 -3.56 -1.96 -14.08
CA LEU A 6 -2.72 -0.82 -13.75
C LEU A 6 -3.52 0.13 -12.85
N LEU A 7 -3.11 0.25 -11.60
CA LEU A 7 -3.57 1.31 -10.73
C LEU A 7 -3.19 2.66 -11.34
N ARG A 8 -4.18 3.54 -11.56
CA ARG A 8 -3.90 4.90 -12.00
C ARG A 8 -3.13 5.66 -10.91
N PRO A 9 -2.20 6.55 -11.28
CA PRO A 9 -1.53 7.40 -10.31
C PRO A 9 -2.55 8.22 -9.53
N ASN A 10 -2.38 8.31 -8.21
CA ASN A 10 -3.12 9.26 -7.40
C ASN A 10 -2.28 10.54 -7.26
N PHE A 11 -2.82 11.66 -7.73
CA PHE A 11 -2.13 12.95 -7.74
C PHE A 11 -2.54 13.77 -6.52
N TYR A 12 -1.58 14.54 -6.00
CA TYR A 12 -1.80 15.43 -4.87
C TYR A 12 -1.42 16.85 -5.27
N ASP A 13 -2.28 17.81 -4.94
CA ASP A 13 -2.08 19.23 -5.22
C ASP A 13 -0.98 19.87 -4.36
N CYS A 14 -0.44 19.13 -3.39
CA CYS A 14 0.71 19.56 -2.57
C CYS A 14 1.58 18.36 -2.20
N ALA A 15 2.71 18.62 -1.54
CA ALA A 15 3.63 17.59 -1.06
C ALA A 15 2.92 16.47 -0.27
N LEU A 16 3.28 15.22 -0.61
CA LEU A 16 2.79 14.04 0.10
C LEU A 16 3.39 14.01 1.51
N ASN A 17 2.52 14.00 2.52
CA ASN A 17 2.90 13.81 3.92
C ASN A 17 2.31 12.51 4.48
N GLY A 18 2.70 12.14 5.69
CA GLY A 18 2.27 10.88 6.30
C GLY A 18 0.75 10.76 6.49
N ASN A 19 0.06 11.87 6.76
CA ASN A 19 -1.40 11.87 6.95
C ASN A 19 -2.13 11.65 5.62
N ARG A 20 -1.71 12.36 4.56
CA ARG A 20 -2.29 12.17 3.20
C ARG A 20 -2.04 10.77 2.65
N TYR A 21 -0.87 10.20 2.94
CA TYR A 21 -0.60 8.81 2.58
C TYR A 21 -1.46 7.83 3.37
N LEU A 22 -1.71 8.11 4.65
CA LEU A 22 -2.58 7.29 5.49
C LEU A 22 -4.05 7.35 5.04
N GLU A 23 -4.54 8.54 4.69
CA GLU A 23 -5.85 8.73 4.07
C GLU A 23 -5.99 7.92 2.77
N PHE A 24 -4.96 7.98 1.91
CA PHE A 24 -4.92 7.16 0.70
C PHE A 24 -5.01 5.67 0.97
N LEU A 25 -4.27 5.16 1.97
CA LEU A 25 -4.31 3.75 2.31
C LEU A 25 -5.69 3.31 2.82
N ASN A 26 -6.33 4.14 3.66
CA ASN A 26 -7.64 3.84 4.25
C ASN A 26 -8.79 3.93 3.26
N ILE A 27 -8.75 4.88 2.33
CA ILE A 27 -9.88 5.17 1.46
C ILE A 27 -9.65 4.54 0.09
N HIS A 28 -8.66 5.03 -0.63
CA HIS A 28 -8.48 4.67 -2.04
C HIS A 28 -7.90 3.27 -2.21
N PHE A 29 -6.85 2.94 -1.46
CA PHE A 29 -6.19 1.65 -1.58
C PHE A 29 -7.07 0.51 -1.05
N GLN A 30 -7.77 0.72 0.06
CA GLN A 30 -8.69 -0.28 0.60
C GLN A 30 -9.85 -0.57 -0.36
N ASN A 31 -10.50 0.46 -0.90
CA ASN A 31 -11.56 0.28 -1.91
C ASN A 31 -11.05 -0.53 -3.11
N TYR A 32 -9.84 -0.23 -3.59
CA TYR A 32 -9.23 -1.00 -4.67
C TYR A 32 -8.96 -2.46 -4.26
N TRP A 33 -8.40 -2.66 -3.08
CA TRP A 33 -8.08 -3.99 -2.56
C TRP A 33 -9.33 -4.87 -2.47
N GLU A 34 -10.46 -4.30 -2.08
CA GLU A 34 -11.76 -4.98 -2.01
C GLU A 34 -12.34 -5.32 -3.40
N THR A 35 -11.98 -4.56 -4.45
CA THR A 35 -12.40 -4.88 -5.84
C THR A 35 -11.56 -5.98 -6.50
N LEU A 36 -10.43 -6.36 -5.91
CA LEU A 36 -9.61 -7.44 -6.44
C LEU A 36 -10.23 -8.80 -6.14
N SER A 37 -10.19 -9.71 -7.11
CA SER A 37 -10.64 -11.08 -6.87
C SER A 37 -9.82 -11.74 -5.75
N SER A 38 -10.47 -12.58 -4.94
CA SER A 38 -9.85 -13.29 -3.83
C SER A 38 -8.63 -14.12 -4.24
N LEU A 39 -8.64 -14.66 -5.46
CA LEU A 39 -7.51 -15.37 -6.08
C LEU A 39 -6.28 -14.46 -6.25
N VAL A 40 -6.47 -13.22 -6.68
CA VAL A 40 -5.37 -12.25 -6.85
C VAL A 40 -4.84 -11.79 -5.50
N VAL A 41 -5.74 -11.47 -4.55
CA VAL A 41 -5.39 -11.01 -3.21
C VAL A 41 -4.57 -12.06 -2.43
N LYS A 42 -4.83 -13.35 -2.67
CA LYS A 42 -4.12 -14.44 -1.99
C LYS A 42 -2.62 -14.43 -2.27
N ASP A 43 -2.19 -14.02 -3.46
CA ASP A 43 -0.77 -14.07 -3.87
C ASP A 43 -0.12 -12.68 -3.98
N MET A 44 -0.85 -11.62 -3.62
CA MET A 44 -0.38 -10.24 -3.71
C MET A 44 0.30 -9.77 -2.42
N TYR A 45 1.40 -9.04 -2.56
CA TYR A 45 2.13 -8.43 -1.45
C TYR A 45 2.31 -6.92 -1.69
N ILE A 46 2.33 -6.17 -0.60
CA ILE A 46 2.50 -4.72 -0.58
C ILE A 46 3.95 -4.41 -0.21
N GLN A 47 4.63 -3.64 -1.06
CA GLN A 47 5.97 -3.12 -0.83
C GLN A 47 5.99 -1.60 -0.99
N LYS A 48 6.78 -0.89 -0.17
CA LYS A 48 6.95 0.57 -0.25
C LYS A 48 8.42 0.97 -0.19
N ASN A 49 8.73 2.15 -0.71
CA ASN A 49 10.09 2.67 -0.70
C ASN A 49 10.45 3.34 0.65
N ARG A 50 11.67 3.91 0.71
CA ARG A 50 12.23 4.56 1.92
C ARG A 50 11.69 5.96 2.19
N ALA A 51 10.75 6.50 1.42
CA ALA A 51 10.26 7.86 1.61
C ALA A 51 9.65 8.06 3.02
N LEU A 52 10.01 9.18 3.67
CA LEU A 52 9.62 9.49 5.04
C LEU A 52 8.09 9.45 5.27
N PRO A 53 7.24 10.03 4.40
CA PRO A 53 5.78 10.00 4.57
C PRO A 53 5.23 8.57 4.71
N LEU A 54 5.77 7.64 3.93
CA LEU A 54 5.33 6.25 3.89
C LEU A 54 5.77 5.47 5.13
N ASN A 55 6.76 5.97 5.87
CA ASN A 55 7.40 5.28 6.99
C ASN A 55 7.00 5.81 8.37
N SER A 56 6.02 6.72 8.41
CA SER A 56 5.46 7.21 9.68
C SER A 56 4.94 6.07 10.56
N ARG A 57 4.96 6.27 11.88
CA ARG A 57 4.46 5.29 12.86
C ARG A 57 2.99 4.93 12.59
N ALA A 58 2.18 5.93 12.25
CA ALA A 58 0.75 5.74 11.98
C ALA A 58 0.52 4.84 10.75
N VAL A 59 1.28 5.05 9.68
CA VAL A 59 1.22 4.24 8.45
C VAL A 59 1.66 2.80 8.73
N LYS A 60 2.76 2.60 9.46
CA LYS A 60 3.20 1.25 9.85
C LYS A 60 2.15 0.52 10.68
N ARG A 61 1.52 1.22 11.63
CA ARG A 61 0.44 0.65 12.46
C ARG A 61 -0.75 0.22 11.61
N LEU A 62 -1.16 1.05 10.64
CA LEU A 62 -2.25 0.70 9.73
C LEU A 62 -1.91 -0.55 8.91
N LEU A 63 -0.73 -0.59 8.27
CA LEU A 63 -0.32 -1.72 7.44
C LEU A 63 -0.23 -3.03 8.25
N ASN A 64 0.29 -2.97 9.47
CA ASN A 64 0.35 -4.15 10.35
C ASN A 64 -1.04 -4.62 10.81
N ASN A 65 -1.99 -3.72 10.99
CA ASN A 65 -3.34 -4.08 11.44
C ASN A 65 -4.21 -4.60 10.29
N THR A 66 -4.15 -3.94 9.13
CA THR A 66 -5.03 -4.22 7.98
C THR A 66 -4.43 -5.25 7.02
N PHE A 67 -3.11 -5.28 6.89
CA PHE A 67 -2.40 -6.07 5.87
C PHE A 67 -1.24 -6.90 6.46
N ASN A 68 -1.32 -7.33 7.73
CA ASN A 68 -0.21 -7.94 8.48
C ASN A 68 0.59 -8.99 7.69
N SER A 69 -0.11 -9.91 7.02
CA SER A 69 0.51 -11.03 6.28
C SER A 69 0.78 -10.73 4.80
N LYS A 70 0.52 -9.49 4.37
CA LYS A 70 0.60 -9.04 2.97
C LYS A 70 1.57 -7.88 2.78
N TRP A 71 1.89 -7.14 3.84
CA TRP A 71 2.85 -6.05 3.83
C TRP A 71 4.26 -6.56 4.20
N ILE A 72 5.24 -6.42 3.30
CA ILE A 72 6.57 -7.05 3.44
C ILE A 72 7.70 -6.11 3.89
N GLY A 73 7.40 -4.85 4.20
CA GLY A 73 8.47 -3.93 4.62
C GLY A 73 9.08 -3.13 3.47
N ILE A 74 10.17 -2.44 3.81
CA ILE A 74 10.96 -1.62 2.89
C ILE A 74 11.94 -2.47 2.07
N CYS A 75 12.31 -3.65 2.58
CA CYS A 75 13.32 -4.52 2.00
C CYS A 75 12.69 -5.82 1.51
N VAL A 76 12.73 -6.04 0.20
CA VAL A 76 12.78 -7.41 -0.33
C VAL A 76 14.21 -7.90 -0.10
N PRO A 77 14.46 -9.14 0.32
CA PRO A 77 15.82 -9.66 0.33
C PRO A 77 16.39 -9.54 -1.09
N VAL A 78 17.46 -8.78 -1.22
CA VAL A 78 18.33 -8.84 -2.40
C VAL A 78 19.04 -10.17 -2.28
N LYS A 79 18.71 -11.12 -3.16
CA LYS A 79 19.54 -12.32 -3.36
C LYS A 79 20.80 -11.93 -4.10
#